data_AF-A0A2A4UZL7-F1
#
_entry.id   AF-A0A2A4UZL7-F1
#
_cell.length_a   1.000
_cell.length_b   1.000
_cell.length_c   1.000
_cell.angle_alpha   90.00
_cell.angle_beta   90.00
_cell.angle_gamma   90.00
#
_symmetry.space_group_name_H-M   'P 1'
#
loop_
_entity.id
_entity.type
_entity.pdbx_description
1 polymer ?
#
loop_
_entity_poly.entity_id
_entity_poly.type
_entity_poly.pdbx_seq_one_letter_code
_entity_poly.pdbx_strand_id
1 'polypeptide(L)'
;MSTLSRQDYQTIRRLRGEVDELKEELRQRDERNADRDERNADREDAIMARGRVGWDLTPMQSRLIYALARREYASASRLRLAIYGESRRHDNGVIYVMLHAVRKKMAAAGIAIPHLGPGGFYQLDSADRQKIRSVFEGAIG
;
A
#
# COMPACT_ATOMS: atom_id res chain seq x y z
N MET A 1 -52.36 1.80 -18.13
CA MET A 1 -51.07 2.52 -18.22
C MET A 1 -51.15 3.71 -17.27
N SER A 2 -50.22 3.85 -16.31
CA SER A 2 -50.28 4.92 -15.31
C SER A 2 -49.69 6.22 -15.85
N THR A 3 -50.44 7.32 -15.81
CA THR A 3 -49.98 8.68 -16.17
C THR A 3 -49.21 9.28 -14.99
N LEU A 4 -47.93 9.57 -15.20
CA LEU A 4 -47.06 10.23 -14.23
C LEU A 4 -47.69 11.55 -13.77
N SER A 5 -47.88 11.75 -12.45
CA SER A 5 -48.42 13.02 -11.97
C SER A 5 -47.37 14.13 -12.12
N ARG A 6 -47.84 15.38 -12.21
CA ARG A 6 -46.96 16.56 -12.23
C ARG A 6 -46.05 16.62 -10.99
N GLN A 7 -46.51 16.04 -9.87
CA GLN A 7 -45.74 15.93 -8.62
C GLN A 7 -44.64 14.86 -8.73
N ASP A 8 -44.91 13.71 -9.35
CA ASP A 8 -43.89 12.68 -9.60
C ASP A 8 -42.77 13.20 -10.52
N TYR A 9 -43.12 14.00 -11.54
CA TYR A 9 -42.15 14.62 -12.41
C TYR A 9 -41.23 15.61 -11.68
N GLN A 10 -41.78 16.40 -10.76
CA GLN A 10 -40.99 17.32 -9.93
C GLN A 10 -40.05 16.57 -8.96
N THR A 11 -40.54 15.48 -8.36
CA THR A 11 -39.73 14.63 -7.48
C THR A 11 -38.57 13.98 -8.23
N ILE A 12 -38.81 13.40 -9.41
CA ILE A 12 -37.76 12.77 -10.23
C ILE A 12 -36.70 13.79 -10.66
N ARG A 13 -37.10 15.02 -11.00
CA ARG A 13 -36.16 16.09 -11.35
C ARG A 13 -35.26 16.47 -10.17
N ARG A 14 -35.81 16.55 -8.95
CA ARG A 14 -35.05 16.85 -7.73
C ARG A 14 -34.04 15.75 -7.41
N LEU A 15 -34.50 14.50 -7.40
CA LEU A 15 -33.65 13.33 -7.16
C LEU A 15 -32.52 13.23 -8.19
N ARG A 16 -32.76 13.59 -9.45
CA ARG A 16 -31.69 13.62 -10.46
C ARG A 16 -30.64 14.71 -10.16
N GLY A 17 -31.07 15.89 -9.73
CA GLY A 17 -30.15 16.96 -9.31
C GLY A 17 -29.30 16.56 -8.10
N GLU A 18 -29.92 15.97 -7.08
CA GLU A 18 -29.21 15.45 -5.89
C GLU A 18 -28.20 14.33 -6.26
N VAL A 19 -28.54 13.47 -7.22
CA VAL A 19 -27.62 12.43 -7.72
C VAL A 19 -26.44 13.03 -8.50
N ASP A 20 -26.68 14.07 -9.30
CA ASP A 20 -25.61 14.74 -10.06
C ASP A 20 -24.67 15.50 -9.11
N GLU A 21 -25.20 16.14 -8.06
CA GLU A 21 -24.41 16.76 -6.99
C GLU A 21 -23.57 15.73 -6.23
N LEU A 22 -24.14 14.59 -5.82
CA LEU A 22 -23.41 13.51 -5.14
C LEU A 22 -22.30 12.90 -6.01
N LYS A 23 -22.53 12.78 -7.32
CA LYS A 23 -21.49 12.33 -8.25
C LYS A 23 -20.35 13.33 -8.35
N GLU A 24 -20.65 14.62 -8.40
CA GLU A 24 -19.63 15.67 -8.45
C GLU A 24 -18.84 15.75 -7.13
N GLU A 25 -19.50 15.57 -5.98
CA GLU A 25 -18.82 15.46 -4.69
C GLU A 25 -17.88 14.25 -4.61
N LEU A 26 -18.31 13.09 -5.13
CA LEU A 26 -17.46 11.90 -5.25
C LEU A 26 -16.29 12.16 -6.20
N ARG A 27 -16.52 12.77 -7.37
CA ARG A 27 -15.46 13.12 -8.33
C ARG A 27 -14.42 14.04 -7.71
N GLN A 28 -14.83 15.10 -7.01
CA GLN A 28 -13.91 15.99 -6.31
C GLN A 28 -13.19 15.31 -5.15
N ARG A 29 -13.83 14.34 -4.47
CA ARG A 29 -13.14 13.52 -3.46
C ARG A 29 -12.08 12.64 -4.10
N ASP A 30 -12.38 11.99 -5.21
CA ASP A 30 -11.45 11.13 -5.93
C ASP A 30 -10.27 11.93 -6.48
N GLU A 31 -10.49 13.13 -7.03
CA GLU A 31 -9.43 14.05 -7.46
C GLU A 31 -8.54 14.49 -6.28
N ARG A 32 -9.14 14.86 -5.15
CA ARG A 32 -8.38 15.22 -3.94
C ARG A 32 -7.59 14.03 -3.36
N ASN A 33 -8.10 12.82 -3.50
CA ASN A 33 -7.41 11.60 -3.06
C ASN A 33 -6.27 11.26 -4.01
N ALA A 34 -6.48 11.35 -5.33
CA ALA A 34 -5.45 11.15 -6.33
C ALA A 34 -4.27 12.10 -6.12
N ASP A 35 -4.51 13.40 -5.90
CA ASP A 35 -3.46 14.39 -5.62
C ASP A 35 -2.71 14.11 -4.30
N ARG A 36 -3.36 13.49 -3.31
CA ARG A 36 -2.72 13.09 -2.05
C ARG A 36 -1.90 11.82 -2.25
N ASP A 37 -2.40 10.89 -3.04
CA ASP A 37 -1.73 9.65 -3.37
C ASP A 37 -0.48 9.90 -4.22
N GLU A 38 -0.52 10.83 -5.18
CA GLU A 38 0.66 11.24 -5.97
C GLU A 38 1.75 11.86 -5.09
N ARG A 39 1.41 12.82 -4.23
CA ARG A 39 2.38 13.41 -3.29
C ARG A 39 2.92 12.39 -2.29
N ASN A 40 2.10 11.45 -1.85
CA ASN A 40 2.55 10.36 -0.99
C ASN A 40 3.46 9.39 -1.75
N ALA A 41 3.17 9.09 -3.02
CA ALA A 41 3.99 8.22 -3.85
C ALA A 41 5.39 8.79 -4.09
N ASP A 42 5.50 10.08 -4.39
CA ASP A 42 6.80 10.76 -4.55
C ASP A 42 7.63 10.73 -3.27
N ARG A 43 6.98 10.99 -2.12
CA ARG A 43 7.62 10.92 -0.80
C ARG A 43 8.07 9.50 -0.48
N GLU A 44 7.22 8.51 -0.72
CA GLU A 44 7.56 7.10 -0.53
C GLU A 44 8.70 6.67 -1.45
N ASP A 45 8.74 7.13 -2.71
CA ASP A 45 9.80 6.81 -3.66
C ASP A 45 11.17 7.38 -3.26
N ALA A 46 11.19 8.60 -2.72
CA ALA A 46 12.39 9.20 -2.14
C ALA A 46 12.90 8.40 -0.92
N ILE A 47 11.99 7.95 -0.05
CA ILE A 47 12.30 7.08 1.09
C ILE A 47 12.84 5.73 0.61
N MET A 48 12.19 5.13 -0.40
CA MET A 48 12.59 3.85 -0.98
C MET A 48 13.95 3.95 -1.68
N ALA A 49 14.29 5.07 -2.33
CA ALA A 49 15.57 5.24 -3.00
C ALA A 49 16.77 5.11 -2.06
N ARG A 50 16.66 5.59 -0.81
CA ARG A 50 17.75 5.51 0.18
C ARG A 50 17.95 4.10 0.73
N GLY A 51 16.87 3.41 1.06
CA GLY A 51 16.93 2.01 1.51
C GLY A 51 17.51 1.05 0.47
N ARG A 52 17.47 1.40 -0.82
CA ARG A 52 18.12 0.65 -1.90
C ARG A 52 19.65 0.69 -1.80
N VAL A 53 20.22 1.86 -1.50
CA VAL A 53 21.69 2.07 -1.51
C VAL A 53 22.38 1.39 -0.33
N GLY A 54 21.74 1.39 0.85
CA GLY A 54 22.33 0.77 2.04
C GLY A 54 22.44 -0.75 1.98
N TRP A 55 21.53 -1.42 1.27
CA TRP A 55 21.38 -2.89 1.28
C TRP A 55 21.26 -3.54 -0.10
N ASP A 56 21.60 -2.81 -1.17
CA ASP A 56 21.49 -3.25 -2.56
C ASP A 56 20.11 -3.84 -2.87
N LEU A 57 19.03 -3.18 -2.47
CA LEU A 57 17.67 -3.67 -2.71
C LEU A 57 17.14 -3.16 -4.04
N THR A 58 16.33 -3.98 -4.73
CA THR A 58 15.52 -3.46 -5.84
C THR A 58 14.38 -2.57 -5.30
N PRO A 59 13.74 -1.71 -6.12
CA PRO A 59 12.67 -0.84 -5.63
C PRO A 59 11.53 -1.62 -4.95
N MET A 60 11.16 -2.78 -5.51
CA MET A 60 10.13 -3.65 -4.94
C MET A 60 10.58 -4.33 -3.64
N GLN A 61 11.85 -4.73 -3.55
CA GLN A 61 12.43 -5.29 -2.33
C GLN A 61 12.48 -4.25 -1.20
N SER A 62 12.80 -2.99 -1.53
CA SER A 62 12.74 -1.87 -0.58
C SER A 62 11.32 -1.61 -0.08
N ARG A 63 10.32 -1.60 -0.98
CA ARG A 63 8.91 -1.47 -0.60
C ARG A 63 8.46 -2.63 0.29
N LEU A 64 8.87 -3.85 -0.04
CA LEU A 64 8.55 -5.05 0.74
C LEU A 64 9.09 -4.99 2.17
N ILE A 65 10.39 -4.71 2.33
CA ILE A 65 11.01 -4.68 3.67
C ILE A 65 10.51 -3.50 4.49
N TYR A 66 10.26 -2.35 3.86
CA TYR A 66 9.68 -1.20 4.54
C TYR A 66 8.23 -1.46 4.96
N ALA A 67 7.42 -2.05 4.09
CA ALA A 67 6.05 -2.46 4.41
C ALA A 67 6.00 -3.48 5.56
N LEU A 68 6.98 -4.39 5.64
CA LEU A 68 7.12 -5.32 6.75
C LEU A 68 7.53 -4.58 8.03
N ALA A 69 8.48 -3.65 7.97
CA ALA A 69 8.97 -2.90 9.14
C ALA A 69 7.92 -1.98 9.78
N ARG A 70 6.87 -1.60 9.04
CA ARG A 70 5.71 -0.84 9.55
C ARG A 70 4.71 -1.68 10.35
N ARG A 71 4.91 -2.99 10.46
CA ARG A 71 3.97 -3.92 11.10
C ARG A 71 4.71 -4.86 12.04
N GLU A 72 4.03 -5.33 13.08
CA GLU A 72 4.61 -6.35 13.96
C GLU A 72 4.74 -7.70 13.24
N TYR A 73 3.73 -8.05 12.45
CA TYR A 73 3.69 -9.21 11.58
C TYR A 73 2.93 -8.89 10.29
N ALA A 74 3.24 -9.59 9.21
CA ALA A 74 2.52 -9.46 7.94
C ALA A 74 2.46 -10.79 7.18
N SER A 75 1.31 -11.09 6.59
CA SER A 75 1.18 -12.21 5.66
C SER A 75 1.65 -11.81 4.25
N ALA A 76 2.05 -12.81 3.45
CA ALA A 76 2.39 -12.59 2.04
C ALA A 76 1.27 -11.85 1.26
N SER A 77 0.00 -12.20 1.49
CA SER A 77 -1.16 -11.51 0.88
C SER A 77 -1.22 -10.02 1.24
N ARG A 78 -0.89 -9.66 2.48
CA ARG A 78 -0.95 -8.28 2.96
C ARG A 78 0.22 -7.46 2.42
N LEU A 79 1.40 -8.07 2.31
CA LEU A 79 2.57 -7.45 1.67
C LEU A 79 2.34 -7.27 0.16
N ARG A 80 1.70 -8.25 -0.49
CA ARG A 80 1.28 -8.15 -1.90
C ARG A 80 0.39 -6.95 -2.13
N LEU A 81 -0.64 -6.78 -1.30
CA LEU A 81 -1.56 -5.64 -1.38
C LEU A 81 -0.81 -4.31 -1.21
N ALA A 82 0.16 -4.26 -0.30
CA ALA A 82 0.94 -3.05 -0.05
C ALA A 82 1.87 -2.68 -1.22
N ILE A 83 2.32 -3.64 -2.03
CA ILE A 83 3.28 -3.41 -3.12
C ILE A 83 2.58 -3.25 -4.47
N TYR A 84 1.54 -4.04 -4.71
CA TYR A 84 0.89 -4.18 -6.02
C TYR A 84 -0.59 -3.76 -6.02
N GLY A 85 -1.14 -3.33 -4.88
CA GLY A 85 -2.55 -3.02 -4.73
C GLY A 85 -3.45 -4.22 -5.03
N GLU A 86 -4.62 -3.95 -5.63
CA GLU A 86 -5.57 -4.98 -6.02
C GLU A 86 -5.22 -5.70 -7.33
N SER A 87 -4.04 -5.45 -7.91
CA SER A 87 -3.61 -6.07 -9.16
C SER A 87 -3.72 -7.59 -9.08
N ARG A 88 -4.54 -8.20 -9.95
CA ARG A 88 -4.72 -9.65 -10.05
C ARG A 88 -3.58 -10.35 -10.80
N ARG A 89 -2.65 -9.58 -11.39
CA ARG A 89 -1.51 -10.12 -12.17
C ARG A 89 -0.40 -10.70 -11.30
N HIS A 90 -0.43 -10.46 -9.99
CA HIS A 90 0.59 -10.93 -9.06
C HIS A 90 -0.08 -11.76 -7.97
N ASP A 91 0.32 -13.01 -7.88
CA ASP A 91 -0.09 -13.92 -6.82
C ASP A 91 0.83 -13.80 -5.59
N ASN A 92 0.54 -14.57 -4.55
CA ASN A 92 1.39 -14.62 -3.36
C ASN A 92 2.77 -15.25 -3.64
N GLY A 93 2.92 -16.02 -4.72
CA GLY A 93 4.16 -16.64 -5.16
C GLY A 93 5.27 -15.63 -5.41
N VAL A 94 4.95 -14.52 -6.06
CA VAL A 94 5.89 -13.42 -6.30
C VAL A 94 6.44 -12.86 -4.99
N ILE A 95 5.58 -12.70 -3.98
CA ILE A 95 6.00 -12.22 -2.65
C ILE A 95 6.88 -13.23 -1.93
N TYR A 96 6.59 -14.53 -2.03
CA TYR A 96 7.45 -15.56 -1.44
C TYR A 96 8.86 -15.56 -2.04
N VAL A 97 8.97 -15.48 -3.36
CA VAL A 97 10.27 -15.38 -4.05
C VAL A 97 11.01 -14.11 -3.63
N MET A 98 10.30 -12.98 -3.58
CA MET A 98 10.90 -11.70 -3.19
C MET A 98 11.35 -11.70 -1.72
N LEU A 99 10.54 -12.24 -0.80
CA LEU A 99 10.91 -12.41 0.60
C LEU A 99 12.11 -13.32 0.76
N HIS A 100 12.22 -14.40 -0.03
CA HIS A 100 13.40 -15.25 0.00
C HIS A 100 14.67 -14.48 -0.38
N ALA A 101 14.62 -13.65 -1.43
CA ALA A 101 15.73 -12.80 -1.84
C ALA A 101 16.08 -11.73 -0.78
N VAL A 102 15.07 -11.04 -0.25
CA VAL A 102 15.25 -10.02 0.80
C VAL A 102 15.83 -10.62 2.06
N ARG A 103 15.36 -11.81 2.48
CA ARG A 103 15.88 -12.52 3.66
C ARG A 103 17.39 -12.75 3.60
N LYS A 104 17.92 -13.14 2.42
CA LYS A 104 19.37 -13.31 2.24
C LYS A 104 20.13 -12.01 2.42
N LYS A 105 19.63 -10.92 1.83
CA LYS A 105 20.25 -9.59 1.94
C LYS A 105 20.18 -9.03 3.36
N MET A 106 19.04 -9.21 4.04
CA MET A 106 18.85 -8.76 5.41
C MET A 106 19.66 -9.57 6.41
N ALA A 107 19.81 -10.88 6.21
CA ALA A 107 20.66 -11.71 7.05
C ALA A 107 22.13 -11.25 7.00
N ALA A 108 22.63 -10.83 5.83
CA ALA A 108 23.96 -10.23 5.71
C ALA A 108 24.09 -8.89 6.46
N ALA A 109 22.99 -8.15 6.62
CA ALA A 109 22.90 -6.95 7.44
C ALA A 109 22.62 -7.22 8.94
N GLY A 110 22.62 -8.50 9.35
CA GLY A 110 22.32 -8.93 10.72
C GLY A 110 20.86 -8.73 11.13
N ILE A 111 19.93 -8.72 10.17
CA ILE A 111 18.49 -8.57 10.39
C ILE A 111 17.80 -9.92 10.13
N ALA A 112 17.04 -10.40 11.11
CA ALA A 112 16.33 -11.66 11.02
C ALA A 112 14.86 -11.44 10.62
N ILE A 113 14.42 -12.12 9.56
CA ILE A 113 13.00 -12.18 9.18
C ILE A 113 12.48 -13.61 9.34
N PRO A 114 12.03 -14.00 10.55
CA PRO A 114 11.39 -15.28 10.78
C PRO A 114 10.10 -15.46 9.98
N HIS A 115 9.85 -16.70 9.57
CA HIS A 115 8.61 -17.16 8.96
C HIS A 115 7.80 -17.94 10.01
N LEU A 116 6.60 -17.46 10.35
CA LEU A 116 5.77 -17.94 11.45
C LEU A 116 4.78 -19.03 11.01
N GLY A 117 5.31 -20.12 10.45
CA GLY A 117 4.52 -21.33 10.15
C GLY A 117 3.68 -21.26 8.87
N PRO A 118 2.77 -22.23 8.66
CA PRO A 118 2.09 -22.47 7.37
C PRO A 118 1.11 -21.37 6.93
N GLY A 119 0.86 -20.35 7.77
CA GLY A 119 0.02 -19.21 7.43
C GLY A 119 0.68 -18.13 6.57
N GLY A 120 1.97 -18.29 6.21
CA GLY A 120 2.68 -17.34 5.36
C GLY A 120 2.95 -15.99 6.03
N PHE A 121 3.08 -16.00 7.37
CA PHE A 121 3.35 -14.81 8.17
C PHE A 121 4.85 -14.59 8.37
N TYR A 122 5.24 -13.33 8.35
CA TYR A 122 6.60 -12.88 8.57
C TYR A 122 6.61 -11.86 9.70
N GLN A 123 7.64 -11.92 10.53
CA GLN A 123 7.84 -11.03 11.65
C GLN A 123 9.24 -10.43 11.57
N LEU A 124 9.37 -9.22 12.09
CA LEU A 124 10.63 -8.59 12.44
C LEU A 124 10.59 -8.32 13.93
N ASP A 125 11.70 -8.48 14.64
CA ASP A 125 11.76 -8.03 16.02
C ASP A 125 11.68 -6.49 16.12
N SER A 126 11.50 -5.95 17.33
CA SER A 126 11.39 -4.50 17.52
C SER A 126 12.65 -3.73 17.15
N ALA A 127 13.84 -4.29 17.38
CA ALA A 127 15.13 -3.65 17.13
C ALA A 127 15.44 -3.58 15.62
N ASP A 128 15.23 -4.67 14.91
CA ASP A 128 15.36 -4.77 13.46
C ASP A 128 14.36 -3.88 12.74
N ARG A 129 13.10 -3.80 13.23
CA ARG A 129 12.13 -2.82 12.71
C ARG A 129 12.65 -1.39 12.88
N GLN A 130 13.20 -1.05 14.03
CA GLN A 130 13.75 0.28 14.27
C GLN A 130 14.99 0.55 13.40
N LYS A 131 15.85 -0.45 13.20
CA LYS A 131 17.01 -0.38 12.32
C LYS A 131 16.63 -0.18 10.86
N ILE A 132 15.60 -0.86 10.38
CA ILE A 132 15.03 -0.64 9.04
C ILE A 132 14.45 0.77 8.97
N ARG A 133 13.59 1.16 9.92
CA ARG A 133 12.99 2.50 9.89
C ARG A 133 14.02 3.61 9.97
N SER A 134 15.11 3.47 10.71
CA SER A 134 16.16 4.49 10.75
C SER A 134 16.89 4.66 9.41
N VAL A 135 17.15 3.57 8.69
CA VAL A 135 17.77 3.63 7.35
C VAL A 135 16.87 4.31 6.33
N PHE A 136 15.56 4.07 6.41
CA PHE A 136 14.58 4.62 5.46
C PHE A 136 14.09 6.03 5.84
N GLU A 137 13.82 6.28 7.12
CA GLU A 137 13.18 7.50 7.65
C GLU A 137 14.18 8.49 8.29
N GLY A 138 15.40 8.07 8.64
CA GLY A 138 16.38 8.84 9.44
C GLY A 138 16.93 10.13 8.82
N ALA A 139 16.44 10.54 7.66
CA ALA A 139 16.81 11.80 7.00
C ALA A 139 15.58 12.56 6.49
N ILE A 140 14.42 12.38 7.12
CA ILE A 140 13.25 13.26 7.02
C ILE A 140 13.21 14.10 8.30
N GLY A 141 14.13 15.06 8.38
CA GLY A 141 14.09 16.19 9.30
C GLY A 141 13.70 17.44 8.53
#